data_AF-A0A2E9XLU8-F1
#
_entry.id   AF-A0A2E9XLU8-F1
#
_cell.length_a   1.000
_cell.length_b   1.000
_cell.length_c   1.000
_cell.angle_alpha   90.00
_cell.angle_beta   90.00
_cell.angle_gamma   90.00
#
_symmetry.space_group_name_H-M   'P 1'
#
loop_
_entity.id
_entity.type
_entity.pdbx_description
1 polymer ?
#
loop_
_entity_poly.entity_id
_entity_poly.type
_entity_poly.pdbx_seq_one_letter_code
_entity_poly.pdbx_strand_id
1 'polypeptide(L)'
;MKIPKGWKQIEGASNYALSPEGHIHSLKSGKPMSRRWRGLRFWSSVTCDDGKYRQIAHDELRYQSHGLPDEEMKIVKGYPDYKVTPYGAVWKYRKTPRKYRNNPFLVETKDIGNKEYVRMVTEDGRRHWVRMEKIMEEAYPND
;
A
#
# COMPACT_ATOMS: atom_id res chain seq x y z
N MET A 1 -9.29 -4.32 -23.98
CA MET A 1 -8.35 -4.84 -25.01
C MET A 1 -8.41 -6.36 -24.96
N LYS A 2 -8.31 -7.04 -26.10
CA LYS A 2 -8.35 -8.51 -26.14
C LYS A 2 -6.96 -9.06 -25.85
N ILE A 3 -6.82 -9.91 -24.84
CA ILE A 3 -5.55 -10.55 -24.49
C ILE A 3 -5.31 -11.70 -25.47
N PRO A 4 -4.12 -11.83 -26.09
CA PRO A 4 -3.79 -12.95 -26.95
C PRO A 4 -3.89 -14.30 -26.24
N LYS A 5 -4.20 -15.36 -26.99
CA LYS A 5 -4.34 -16.72 -26.43
C LYS A 5 -3.03 -17.16 -25.75
N GLY A 6 -3.14 -17.67 -24.52
CA GLY A 6 -2.00 -18.16 -23.74
C GLY A 6 -1.21 -17.09 -22.99
N TRP A 7 -1.56 -15.81 -23.15
CA TRP A 7 -0.95 -14.73 -22.38
C TRP A 7 -1.64 -14.59 -21.01
N LYS A 8 -0.88 -14.25 -19.98
CA LYS A 8 -1.39 -14.04 -18.62
C LYS A 8 -1.59 -12.55 -18.37
N GLN A 9 -2.77 -12.19 -17.87
CA GLN A 9 -3.08 -10.80 -17.50
C GLN A 9 -2.26 -10.37 -16.27
N ILE A 10 -1.97 -9.07 -16.19
CA ILE A 10 -1.42 -8.46 -14.98
C ILE A 10 -2.53 -7.77 -14.20
N GLU A 11 -2.72 -8.16 -12.95
CA GLU A 11 -3.71 -7.55 -12.05
C GLU A 11 -3.35 -6.09 -11.76
N GLY A 12 -4.29 -5.18 -11.99
CA GLY A 12 -4.11 -3.74 -11.82
C GLY A 12 -3.28 -3.05 -12.92
N ALA A 13 -2.95 -3.75 -14.01
CA ALA A 13 -2.27 -3.17 -15.18
C ALA A 13 -2.85 -3.77 -16.49
N SER A 14 -4.12 -3.48 -16.75
CA SER A 14 -4.92 -4.06 -17.84
C SER A 14 -4.39 -3.77 -19.26
N ASN A 15 -3.47 -2.81 -19.39
CA ASN A 15 -2.79 -2.50 -20.66
C ASN A 15 -1.56 -3.38 -20.93
N TYR A 16 -1.28 -4.36 -20.07
CA TYR A 16 -0.11 -5.22 -20.14
C TYR A 16 -0.49 -6.68 -19.90
N ALA A 17 0.32 -7.58 -20.46
CA ALA A 17 0.18 -9.02 -20.23
C ALA A 17 1.53 -9.71 -20.38
N LEU A 18 1.71 -10.85 -19.69
CA LEU A 18 2.87 -11.72 -19.81
C LEU A 18 2.67 -12.71 -20.96
N SER A 19 3.60 -12.72 -21.92
CA SER A 19 3.65 -13.70 -22.99
C SER A 19 4.15 -15.07 -22.49
N PRO A 20 3.86 -16.18 -23.22
CA PRO A 20 4.44 -17.50 -22.93
C PRO A 20 5.98 -17.52 -22.91
N GLU A 21 6.62 -16.58 -23.61
CA GLU A 21 8.08 -16.40 -23.66
C GLU A 21 8.65 -15.73 -22.40
N GLY A 22 7.80 -15.37 -21.43
CA GLY A 22 8.21 -14.79 -20.16
C GLY A 22 8.56 -13.30 -20.23
N HIS A 23 8.03 -12.58 -21.22
CA HIS A 23 8.14 -11.13 -21.35
C HIS A 23 6.81 -10.46 -21.07
N ILE A 24 6.83 -9.32 -20.36
CA ILE A 24 5.66 -8.47 -20.24
C ILE A 24 5.59 -7.59 -21.47
N HIS A 25 4.44 -7.52 -22.14
CA HIS A 25 4.22 -6.69 -23.31
C HIS A 25 3.15 -5.65 -23.05
N SER A 26 3.29 -4.49 -23.68
CA SER A 26 2.22 -3.51 -23.77
C SER A 26 1.19 -3.97 -24.81
N LEU A 27 -0.06 -4.17 -24.39
CA LEU A 27 -1.16 -4.52 -25.30
C LEU A 27 -1.53 -3.37 -26.26
N LYS A 28 -1.13 -2.13 -25.94
CA LYS A 28 -1.30 -0.96 -26.80
C LYS A 28 -0.33 -0.93 -27.97
N SER A 29 0.95 -1.17 -27.69
CA SER A 29 2.03 -1.02 -28.69
C SER A 29 2.58 -2.34 -29.22
N GLY A 30 2.21 -3.48 -28.62
CA GLY A 30 2.78 -4.80 -28.89
C GLY A 30 4.22 -4.98 -28.39
N LYS A 31 4.88 -3.91 -27.96
CA LYS A 31 6.30 -3.94 -27.61
C LYS A 31 6.55 -4.65 -26.27
N PRO A 32 7.62 -5.45 -26.17
CA PRO A 32 8.07 -6.01 -24.90
C PRO A 32 8.59 -4.90 -24.00
N MET A 33 8.28 -5.01 -22.71
CA MET A 33 8.85 -4.19 -21.65
C MET A 33 10.24 -4.69 -21.30
N SER A 34 11.13 -3.76 -20.90
CA SER A 34 12.42 -4.13 -20.34
C SER A 34 12.23 -4.89 -19.03
N ARG A 35 12.85 -6.06 -18.93
CA ARG A 35 12.93 -6.87 -17.71
C ARG A 35 14.31 -6.79 -17.07
N ARG A 36 14.36 -6.89 -15.76
CA ARG A 36 15.60 -6.98 -14.96
C ARG A 36 15.51 -8.19 -14.03
N TRP A 37 16.60 -8.94 -13.89
CA TRP A 37 16.70 -10.01 -12.90
C TRP A 37 17.08 -9.42 -11.53
N ARG A 38 16.25 -9.65 -10.51
CA ARG A 38 16.49 -9.15 -9.13
C ARG A 38 15.80 -10.06 -8.13
N GLY A 39 16.52 -10.51 -7.10
CA GLY A 39 15.94 -11.32 -6.03
C GLY A 39 15.31 -12.61 -6.53
N LEU A 40 16.04 -13.33 -7.39
CA LEU A 40 15.67 -14.63 -8.00
C LEU A 40 14.44 -14.61 -8.92
N ARG A 41 14.01 -13.43 -9.37
CA ARG A 41 12.88 -13.30 -10.30
C ARG A 41 13.07 -12.17 -11.30
N PHE A 42 12.34 -12.24 -12.42
CA PHE A 42 12.28 -11.15 -13.40
C PHE A 42 11.27 -10.09 -12.99
N TRP A 43 11.66 -8.83 -13.16
CA TRP A 43 10.82 -7.66 -12.90
C TRP A 43 10.74 -6.77 -14.13
N SER A 44 9.55 -6.27 -14.45
CA SER A 44 9.37 -5.18 -15.43
C SER A 44 8.63 -4.01 -14.81
N SER A 45 8.89 -2.80 -15.30
CA SER A 45 8.14 -1.61 -14.89
C SER A 45 6.95 -1.40 -15.83
N VAL A 46 5.75 -1.23 -15.27
CA VAL A 46 4.51 -0.98 -16.03
C VAL A 46 3.77 0.22 -15.44
N THR A 47 2.91 0.84 -16.25
CA THR A 47 1.95 1.84 -15.76
C THR A 47 0.65 1.12 -15.40
N CYS A 48 0.31 1.12 -14.12
CA CYS A 48 -0.93 0.53 -13.64
C CYS A 48 -2.16 1.32 -14.08
N ASP A 49 -3.34 0.75 -13.91
CA ASP A 49 -4.61 1.33 -14.33
C ASP A 49 -4.94 2.63 -13.57
N ASP A 50 -4.35 2.85 -12.39
CA ASP A 50 -4.41 4.10 -11.62
C ASP A 50 -3.40 5.17 -12.10
N GLY A 51 -2.71 4.94 -13.21
CA GLY A 51 -1.74 5.85 -13.81
C GLY A 51 -0.36 5.84 -13.16
N LYS A 52 -0.12 5.05 -12.10
CA LYS A 52 1.19 5.04 -11.41
C LYS A 52 2.13 4.00 -12.00
N TYR A 53 3.41 4.34 -12.08
CA TYR A 53 4.48 3.43 -12.49
C TYR A 53 4.86 2.50 -11.35
N ARG A 54 4.86 1.19 -11.62
CA ARG A 54 5.17 0.15 -10.63
C ARG A 54 5.98 -1.00 -11.23
N GLN A 55 6.74 -1.67 -10.39
CA GLN A 55 7.47 -2.89 -10.77
C GLN A 55 6.62 -4.12 -10.49
N ILE A 56 6.48 -4.98 -11.49
CA ILE A 56 5.73 -6.23 -11.44
C ILE A 56 6.72 -7.38 -11.61
N ALA A 57 6.64 -8.35 -10.71
CA ALA A 57 7.37 -9.60 -10.84
C ALA A 57 6.64 -10.53 -11.83
N HIS A 58 7.39 -11.19 -12.72
CA HIS A 58 6.82 -12.00 -13.81
C HIS A 58 6.14 -13.29 -13.32
N ASP A 59 6.41 -13.70 -12.08
CA ASP A 59 5.82 -14.85 -11.40
C ASP A 59 4.53 -14.48 -10.63
N GLU A 60 4.47 -13.30 -10.02
CA GLU A 60 3.28 -12.86 -9.27
C GLU A 60 2.19 -12.22 -10.15
N LEU A 61 2.58 -11.52 -11.23
CA LEU A 61 1.67 -10.83 -12.17
C LEU A 61 0.62 -9.93 -11.53
N ARG A 62 0.92 -9.40 -10.35
CA ARG A 62 0.11 -8.42 -9.66
C ARG A 62 1.00 -7.41 -8.97
N TYR A 63 0.46 -6.22 -8.74
CA TYR A 63 1.07 -5.31 -7.79
C TYR A 63 0.45 -5.53 -6.42
N GLN A 64 1.27 -5.80 -5.42
CA GLN A 64 0.84 -5.74 -4.02
C GLN A 64 0.65 -4.27 -3.62
N SER A 65 -0.55 -3.74 -3.87
CA SER A 65 -0.99 -2.50 -3.25
C SER A 65 -1.42 -2.82 -1.84
N HIS A 66 -0.62 -2.42 -0.86
CA HIS A 66 -1.08 -2.43 0.52
C HIS A 66 -2.04 -1.25 0.68
N GLY A 67 -3.34 -1.54 0.62
CA GLY A 67 -4.39 -0.59 1.00
C GLY A 67 -4.56 -0.56 2.52
N LEU A 68 -5.55 0.22 2.97
CA LEU A 68 -6.10 -0.03 4.30
C LEU A 68 -6.84 -1.38 4.28
N PRO A 69 -6.86 -2.14 5.38
CA PRO A 69 -7.73 -3.30 5.49
C PRO A 69 -9.19 -2.89 5.34
N ASP A 70 -10.01 -3.85 4.90
CA ASP A 70 -11.46 -3.69 4.72
C ASP A 70 -12.16 -3.76 6.09
N GLU A 71 -11.95 -2.72 6.89
CA GLU A 71 -12.39 -2.58 8.27
C GLU A 71 -12.96 -1.18 8.47
N GLU A 72 -13.93 -1.03 9.36
CA GLU A 72 -14.36 0.31 9.77
C GLU A 72 -13.18 1.04 10.42
N MET A 73 -12.92 2.27 9.99
CA MET A 73 -11.84 3.06 10.54
C MET A 73 -12.21 4.52 10.69
N LYS A 74 -11.89 5.09 11.84
CA LYS A 74 -12.11 6.51 12.13
C LYS A 74 -10.81 7.30 12.06
N ILE A 75 -10.90 8.55 11.65
CA ILE A 75 -9.75 9.47 11.62
C ILE A 75 -9.38 9.84 13.05
N VAL A 76 -8.10 9.77 13.39
CA VAL A 76 -7.62 10.17 14.70
C VAL A 76 -7.69 11.70 14.84
N LYS A 77 -8.40 12.19 15.85
CA LYS A 77 -8.59 13.63 16.09
C LYS A 77 -7.24 14.34 16.29
N GLY A 78 -7.03 15.45 15.58
CA GLY A 78 -5.75 16.17 15.57
C GLY A 78 -4.65 15.54 14.72
N TYR A 79 -4.89 14.37 14.14
CA TYR A 79 -3.93 13.61 13.31
C TYR A 79 -4.61 13.11 12.02
N PRO A 80 -4.98 13.98 11.07
CA PRO A 80 -5.84 13.65 9.92
C PRO A 80 -5.22 12.66 8.92
N ASP A 81 -3.90 12.46 8.98
CA ASP A 81 -3.18 11.46 8.18
C ASP A 81 -3.29 10.03 8.73
N TYR A 82 -3.90 9.87 9.90
CA TYR A 82 -3.97 8.64 10.67
C TYR A 82 -5.42 8.19 10.83
N LYS A 83 -5.60 6.87 10.80
CA LYS A 83 -6.86 6.18 11.05
C LYS A 83 -6.67 5.13 12.13
N VAL A 84 -7.72 4.81 12.87
CA VAL A 84 -7.71 3.77 13.91
C VAL A 84 -8.90 2.83 13.71
N THR A 85 -8.69 1.54 13.94
CA THR A 85 -9.75 0.50 13.94
C THR A 85 -10.44 0.41 15.30
N PRO A 86 -11.60 -0.25 15.42
CA PRO A 86 -12.29 -0.47 16.71
C PRO A 86 -11.47 -1.26 17.73
N TYR A 87 -10.43 -1.98 17.29
CA TYR A 87 -9.53 -2.75 18.15
C TYR A 87 -8.17 -2.08 18.37
N GLY A 88 -8.02 -0.79 18.02
CA GLY A 88 -6.82 -0.01 18.35
C GLY A 88 -5.68 -0.08 17.33
N ALA A 89 -5.84 -0.69 16.16
CA ALA A 89 -4.78 -0.66 15.15
C ALA A 89 -4.74 0.72 14.45
N VAL A 90 -3.64 1.46 14.62
CA VAL A 90 -3.45 2.78 14.01
C VAL A 90 -2.69 2.68 12.69
N TRP A 91 -3.25 3.25 11.62
CA TRP A 91 -2.68 3.27 10.28
C TRP A 91 -2.39 4.69 9.83
N LYS A 92 -1.19 4.94 9.27
CA LYS A 92 -0.95 6.18 8.51
C LYS A 92 -1.34 5.92 7.06
N TYR A 93 -2.34 6.63 6.56
CA TYR A 93 -2.92 6.40 5.22
C TYR A 93 -2.70 7.54 4.23
N ARG A 94 -2.33 8.74 4.73
CA ARG A 94 -1.96 9.90 3.92
C ARG A 94 -0.55 10.38 4.25
N LYS A 95 0.06 11.11 3.31
CA LYS A 95 1.43 11.65 3.42
C LYS A 95 2.43 10.60 3.92
N THR A 96 2.28 9.37 3.42
CA THR A 96 3.10 8.23 3.83
C THR A 96 4.52 8.39 3.24
N PRO A 97 5.57 8.05 4.00
CA PRO A 97 6.93 8.27 3.55
C PRO A 97 7.33 7.26 2.46
N ARG A 98 8.31 7.65 1.64
CA ARG A 98 8.85 6.82 0.54
C ARG A 98 9.27 5.41 0.96
N LYS A 99 9.70 5.21 2.22
CA LYS A 99 10.06 3.87 2.74
C LYS A 99 8.90 2.87 2.66
N TYR A 100 7.65 3.33 2.76
CA TYR A 100 6.45 2.51 2.57
C TYR A 100 5.88 2.61 1.16
N ARG A 101 6.68 3.09 0.19
CA ARG A 101 6.27 3.26 -1.23
C ARG A 101 5.02 4.14 -1.39
N ASN A 102 4.83 5.08 -0.48
CA ASN A 102 3.63 5.92 -0.38
C ASN A 102 2.33 5.10 -0.18
N ASN A 103 2.41 3.88 0.36
CA ASN A 103 1.27 3.07 0.75
C ASN A 103 0.92 3.30 2.23
N PRO A 104 -0.35 3.11 2.61
CA PRO A 104 -0.76 2.94 4.00
C PRO A 104 0.07 1.88 4.72
N PHE A 105 0.33 2.12 6.00
CA PHE A 105 1.05 1.17 6.85
C PHE A 105 0.58 1.25 8.30
N LEU A 106 0.66 0.11 9.00
CA LEU A 106 0.39 0.00 10.42
C LEU A 106 1.49 0.73 11.20
N VAL A 107 1.09 1.61 12.11
CA VAL A 107 2.00 2.37 12.96
C VAL A 107 2.40 1.49 14.14
N GLU A 108 3.70 1.39 14.40
CA GLU A 108 4.23 0.68 15.56
C GLU A 108 3.77 1.34 16.85
N THR A 109 3.40 0.49 17.81
CA THR A 109 3.06 0.89 19.17
C THR A 109 4.23 0.62 20.10
N LYS A 110 4.21 1.28 21.26
CA LYS A 110 5.20 1.10 22.30
C LYS A 110 4.55 1.21 23.66
N ASP A 111 4.85 0.26 24.53
CA ASP A 111 4.45 0.32 25.92
C ASP A 111 5.39 1.23 26.72
N ILE A 112 4.79 2.13 27.51
CA ILE A 112 5.50 3.00 28.44
C ILE A 112 4.77 2.92 29.78
N GLY A 113 5.35 2.15 30.71
CA GLY A 113 4.65 1.73 31.92
C GLY A 113 3.53 0.74 31.58
N ASN A 114 2.36 0.91 32.18
CA ASN A 114 1.18 0.07 31.93
C ASN A 114 0.24 0.66 30.85
N LYS A 115 0.79 1.44 29.92
CA LYS A 115 0.01 2.10 28.86
C LYS A 115 0.68 1.95 27.51
N GLU A 116 -0.12 1.65 26.50
CA GLU A 116 0.29 1.58 25.10
C GLU A 116 0.24 2.99 24.46
N TYR A 117 1.25 3.31 23.67
CA TYR A 117 1.36 4.57 22.94
C TYR A 117 1.65 4.35 21.47
N VAL A 118 1.13 5.25 20.64
CA VAL A 118 1.43 5.34 19.22
C VAL A 118 2.20 6.61 18.94
N ARG A 119 3.23 6.52 18.09
CA ARG A 119 4.00 7.69 17.66
C ARG A 119 3.41 8.28 16.39
N MET A 120 2.75 9.44 16.52
CA MET A 120 2.12 10.13 15.40
C MET A 120 2.79 11.46 15.10
N VAL A 121 2.57 11.94 13.87
CA VAL A 121 3.11 13.19 13.37
C VAL A 121 1.96 14.17 13.16
N THR A 122 2.04 15.33 13.78
CA THR A 122 1.09 16.45 13.59
C THR A 122 1.29 17.10 12.22
N GLU A 123 0.35 17.95 11.81
CA GLU A 123 0.44 18.63 10.50
C GLU A 123 1.69 19.51 10.35
N ASP A 124 2.19 20.09 11.44
CA ASP A 124 3.43 20.88 11.50
C ASP A 124 4.71 20.02 11.53
N GLY A 125 4.58 18.69 11.46
CA GLY A 125 5.70 17.75 11.38
C GLY A 125 6.29 17.31 12.73
N ARG A 126 5.75 17.78 13.85
CA ARG A 126 6.21 17.36 15.19
C ARG A 126 5.74 15.95 15.51
N ARG A 127 6.56 15.22 16.29
CA ARG A 127 6.29 13.82 16.67
C ARG A 127 5.83 13.75 18.11
N HIS A 128 4.69 13.10 18.34
CA HIS A 128 4.10 12.95 19.67
C HIS A 128 3.84 11.48 19.98
N TRP A 129 4.05 11.10 21.25
CA TRP A 129 3.52 9.87 21.80
C TRP A 129 2.10 10.14 22.27
N VAL A 130 1.15 9.42 21.71
CA VAL A 130 -0.28 9.55 22.06
C VAL A 130 -0.75 8.22 22.61
N ARG A 131 -1.46 8.26 23.75
CA ARG A 131 -1.99 7.07 24.41
C ARG A 131 -3.05 6.41 23.54
N MET A 132 -2.98 5.08 23.41
CA MET A 132 -3.98 4.30 22.69
C MET A 132 -5.38 4.51 23.27
N GLU A 133 -5.50 4.40 24.59
CA GLU A 133 -6.73 4.67 25.37
C GLU A 133 -7.40 5.98 24.95
N LYS A 134 -6.65 7.09 24.89
CA LYS A 134 -7.17 8.38 24.46
C LYS A 134 -7.65 8.38 23.00
N ILE A 135 -6.91 7.72 22.11
CA ILE A 135 -7.29 7.61 20.69
C ILE A 135 -8.62 6.85 20.58
N MET A 136 -8.75 5.76 21.34
CA MET A 136 -9.94 4.92 21.34
C MET A 136 -11.15 5.63 21.96
N GLU A 137 -11.01 6.28 23.11
CA GLU A 137 -12.09 7.08 23.73
C GLU A 137 -12.62 8.18 22.78
N GLU A 138 -11.74 8.83 22.01
CA GLU A 138 -12.14 9.89 21.08
C GLU A 138 -12.76 9.35 19.79
N ALA A 139 -12.31 8.20 19.30
CA ALA A 139 -12.79 7.60 18.05
C ALA A 139 -14.05 6.74 18.28
N TYR A 140 -14.05 5.94 19.33
CA TYR A 140 -15.06 4.94 19.67
C TYR A 140 -15.52 5.11 21.13
N PRO A 141 -16.21 6.23 21.47
CA PRO A 141 -16.61 6.52 22.85
C PRO A 141 -17.66 5.57 23.44
N ASN A 142 -18.24 4.69 22.62
CA ASN A 142 -19.33 3.78 22.99
C ASN A 142 -18.90 2.30 23.01
N ASP A 143 -17.62 2.02 22.76
CA ASP A 143 -17.01 0.69 22.86
C ASP A 143 -16.19 0.60 24.17
#